data_AF-A0A8I2YP27-F1
#
_entry.id   AF-A0A8I2YP27-F1
#
_cell.length_a   1.000
_cell.length_b   1.000
_cell.length_c   1.000
_cell.angle_alpha   90.00
_cell.angle_beta   90.00
_cell.angle_gamma   90.00
#
_symmetry.space_group_name_H-M   'P 1'
#
loop_
_entity.id
_entity.type
_entity.pdbx_description
1 polymer ?
#
loop_
_entity_poly.entity_id
_entity_poly.type
_entity_poly.pdbx_seq_one_letter_code
_entity_poly.pdbx_strand_id
1 'polypeptide(L)'
;MTVSTQSTGVTVGTRFHISSGHFGTIKYIGQVTGTDGLWYGVEWDDPTRGRHDGIKDGKRYFSCRIPDAGSFIRPSAHLSFGRSFLTALTMKYVEAEHGSDTLERVVLGSSNGTIEVEAVGLDKVRRNLGNLGRLREVSLDGELVATGDAKGDIHATCPSETSGYLLALYF
;
A
#
# COMPACT_ATOMS: atom_id res chain seq x y z
N MET A 1 -25.11 21.35 7.31
CA MET A 1 -23.82 20.78 7.71
C MET A 1 -23.61 19.50 6.92
N THR A 2 -22.95 19.59 5.77
CA THR A 2 -22.64 18.45 4.90
C THR A 2 -21.27 17.92 5.29
N VAL A 3 -21.24 16.80 6.00
CA VAL A 3 -20.00 16.08 6.27
C VAL A 3 -19.59 15.41 4.96
N SER A 4 -18.62 16.00 4.27
CA SER A 4 -18.00 15.42 3.08
C SER A 4 -17.36 14.09 3.45
N THR A 5 -18.01 13.00 3.06
CA THR A 5 -17.49 11.65 3.16
C THR A 5 -16.25 11.59 2.27
N GLN A 6 -15.05 11.57 2.86
CA GLN A 6 -13.87 11.19 2.09
C GLN A 6 -14.16 9.79 1.55
N SER A 7 -14.34 9.67 0.23
CA SER A 7 -14.42 8.38 -0.43
C SER A 7 -13.02 7.77 -0.37
N THR A 8 -12.67 7.15 0.75
CA THR A 8 -11.59 6.18 0.77
C THR A 8 -11.99 5.14 -0.27
N GLY A 9 -11.23 4.99 -1.37
CA GLY A 9 -11.53 4.11 -2.50
C GLY A 9 -11.52 2.61 -2.18
N VAL A 10 -11.96 2.26 -0.98
CA VAL A 10 -12.02 0.92 -0.41
C VAL A 10 -13.29 0.27 -0.90
N THR A 11 -13.11 -0.85 -1.58
CA THR A 11 -14.19 -1.68 -2.11
C THR A 11 -14.06 -3.10 -1.57
N VAL A 12 -15.11 -3.92 -1.70
CA VAL A 12 -15.00 -5.34 -1.37
C VAL A 12 -13.96 -5.97 -2.31
N GLY A 13 -13.02 -6.72 -1.73
CA GLY A 13 -11.85 -7.25 -2.42
C GLY A 13 -10.57 -6.43 -2.22
N THR A 14 -10.66 -5.19 -1.72
CA THR A 14 -9.48 -4.38 -1.41
C THR A 14 -8.63 -5.07 -0.35
N ARG A 15 -7.32 -5.17 -0.64
CA ARG A 15 -6.30 -5.64 0.29
C ARG A 15 -5.95 -4.54 1.27
N PHE A 16 -5.69 -4.91 2.52
CA PHE A 16 -5.22 -3.98 3.53
C PHE A 16 -4.14 -4.62 4.36
N HIS A 17 -3.35 -3.79 5.03
CA HIS A 17 -2.49 -4.19 6.11
C HIS A 17 -2.68 -3.29 7.33
N ILE A 18 -2.31 -3.81 8.48
CA ILE A 18 -2.26 -3.05 9.74
C ILE A 18 -0.82 -2.81 10.16
N SER A 19 -0.59 -1.77 10.96
CA SER A 19 0.75 -1.37 11.43
C SER A 19 1.51 -2.46 12.20
N SER A 20 0.83 -3.50 12.68
CA SER A 20 1.43 -4.68 13.31
C SER A 20 1.90 -5.75 12.31
N GLY A 21 1.90 -5.46 11.01
CA GLY A 21 2.46 -6.34 9.97
C GLY A 21 1.52 -7.47 9.52
N HIS A 22 0.22 -7.35 9.81
CA HIS A 22 -0.76 -8.33 9.36
C HIS A 22 -1.56 -7.82 8.18
N PHE A 23 -1.95 -8.74 7.32
CA PHE A 23 -2.62 -8.49 6.06
C PHE A 23 -3.99 -9.14 6.04
N GLY A 24 -4.89 -8.57 5.26
CA GLY A 24 -6.20 -9.12 5.05
C GLY A 24 -6.91 -8.51 3.85
N THR A 25 -8.13 -8.98 3.64
CA THR A 25 -8.98 -8.57 2.52
C THR A 25 -10.33 -8.11 3.02
N ILE A 26 -10.83 -6.98 2.51
CA ILE A 26 -12.19 -6.52 2.79
C ILE A 26 -13.19 -7.46 2.10
N LYS A 27 -14.11 -8.04 2.85
CA LYS A 27 -15.17 -8.95 2.37
C LYS A 27 -16.57 -8.36 2.46
N TYR A 28 -16.75 -7.34 3.31
CA TYR A 28 -18.01 -6.65 3.50
C TYR A 28 -17.77 -5.20 3.90
N ILE A 29 -18.58 -4.28 3.38
CA ILE A 29 -18.59 -2.87 3.76
C ILE A 29 -20.04 -2.49 4.04
N GLY A 30 -20.36 -2.11 5.26
CA GLY A 30 -21.72 -1.69 5.60
C GLY A 30 -22.00 -1.71 7.09
N GLN A 31 -23.25 -1.40 7.44
CA GLN A 31 -23.71 -1.51 8.82
C GLN A 31 -23.86 -2.98 9.22
N VAL A 32 -23.67 -3.28 10.49
CA VAL A 32 -23.91 -4.60 11.08
C VAL A 32 -25.11 -4.49 12.02
N THR A 33 -26.00 -5.47 11.99
CA THR A 33 -27.21 -5.47 12.84
C THR A 33 -26.82 -5.35 14.31
N GLY A 34 -27.57 -4.51 15.04
CA GLY A 34 -27.31 -4.23 16.46
C GLY A 34 -26.11 -3.34 16.74
N THR A 35 -25.51 -2.71 15.72
CA THR A 35 -24.42 -1.74 15.89
C THR A 35 -24.63 -0.50 15.04
N ASP A 36 -24.09 0.63 15.51
CA ASP A 36 -24.16 1.90 14.78
C ASP A 36 -22.97 2.06 13.83
N GLY A 37 -23.15 2.81 12.74
CA GLY A 37 -22.07 3.21 11.84
C GLY A 37 -21.50 2.10 10.94
N LEU A 38 -20.44 2.46 10.21
CA LEU A 38 -19.81 1.61 9.20
C LEU A 38 -18.92 0.53 9.83
N TRP A 39 -18.97 -0.67 9.24
CA TRP A 39 -18.08 -1.79 9.55
C TRP A 39 -17.45 -2.34 8.30
N TYR A 40 -16.23 -2.83 8.47
CA TYR A 40 -15.57 -3.69 7.50
C TYR A 40 -15.60 -5.12 8.02
N GLY A 41 -16.23 -6.01 7.26
CA GLY A 41 -16.01 -7.44 7.40
C GLY A 41 -14.74 -7.79 6.65
N VAL A 42 -13.78 -8.42 7.33
CA VAL A 42 -12.46 -8.73 6.78
C VAL A 42 -12.17 -10.21 6.90
N GLU A 43 -11.38 -10.73 5.97
CA GLU A 43 -10.74 -12.04 6.04
C GLU A 43 -9.24 -11.80 6.22
N TRP A 44 -8.69 -12.30 7.32
CA TRP A 44 -7.25 -12.24 7.60
C TRP A 44 -6.50 -13.31 6.81
N ASP A 45 -5.28 -12.99 6.38
CA ASP A 45 -4.41 -13.98 5.75
C ASP A 45 -3.88 -15.00 6.75
N ASP A 46 -3.61 -14.53 7.97
CA ASP A 46 -3.34 -15.38 9.12
C ASP A 46 -4.67 -15.74 9.80
N PRO A 47 -5.14 -16.99 9.69
CA PRO A 47 -6.43 -17.40 10.24
C PRO A 47 -6.50 -17.25 11.76
N THR A 48 -5.36 -17.28 12.46
CA THR A 48 -5.33 -17.19 13.93
C THR A 48 -5.79 -15.84 14.46
N ARG A 49 -5.84 -14.81 13.60
CA ARG A 49 -6.35 -13.47 13.94
C ARG A 49 -7.85 -13.32 13.81
N GLY A 50 -8.48 -14.20 13.05
CA GLY A 50 -9.92 -14.16 12.88
C GLY A 50 -10.66 -14.66 14.12
N ARG A 51 -11.97 -14.42 14.13
CA ARG A 51 -12.88 -14.72 15.24
C ARG A 51 -14.12 -15.47 14.81
N HIS A 52 -14.45 -15.45 13.52
CA HIS A 52 -15.68 -16.01 12.97
C HIS A 52 -15.57 -16.20 11.45
N ASP A 53 -16.53 -16.87 10.84
CA ASP A 53 -16.57 -17.13 9.39
C ASP A 53 -17.35 -16.07 8.58
N GLY A 54 -17.85 -15.02 9.24
CA GLY A 54 -18.62 -13.92 8.63
C GLY A 54 -20.11 -13.89 9.03
N ILE A 55 -20.51 -14.77 9.96
CA ILE A 55 -21.81 -14.69 10.65
C ILE A 55 -21.70 -13.82 11.90
N LYS A 56 -22.71 -12.98 12.13
CA LYS A 56 -22.93 -12.33 13.43
C LYS A 56 -24.42 -12.34 13.76
N ASP A 57 -24.76 -12.74 14.99
CA ASP A 57 -26.13 -12.80 15.50
C ASP A 57 -27.07 -13.61 14.57
N GLY A 58 -26.58 -14.73 14.02
CA GLY A 58 -27.32 -15.61 13.11
C GLY A 58 -27.45 -15.11 11.66
N LYS A 59 -26.99 -13.89 11.34
CA LYS A 59 -26.99 -13.34 9.98
C LYS A 59 -25.61 -13.44 9.34
N ARG A 60 -25.55 -13.96 8.11
CA ARG A 60 -24.33 -14.00 7.29
C ARG A 60 -24.14 -12.67 6.55
N TYR A 61 -22.97 -12.06 6.70
CA TYR A 61 -22.58 -10.84 5.97
C TYR A 61 -21.56 -11.13 4.88
N PHE A 62 -20.65 -12.07 5.14
CA PHE A 62 -19.65 -12.54 4.18
C PHE A 62 -19.29 -14.00 4.49
N SER A 63 -18.45 -14.57 3.64
CA SER A 63 -17.89 -15.91 3.82
C SER A 63 -16.37 -15.85 3.75
N CYS A 64 -15.72 -16.62 4.62
CA CYS A 64 -14.27 -16.75 4.66
C CYS A 64 -13.81 -17.97 3.86
N ARG A 65 -12.63 -17.89 3.23
CA ARG A 65 -11.98 -19.06 2.60
C ARG A 65 -11.53 -20.09 3.63
N ILE A 66 -11.00 -19.61 4.75
CA ILE A 66 -10.58 -20.43 5.88
C ILE A 66 -11.58 -20.19 7.02
N PRO A 67 -12.09 -21.25 7.68
CA PRO A 67 -12.96 -21.10 8.85
C PRO A 67 -12.31 -20.20 9.91
N ASP A 68 -13.15 -19.40 10.55
CA ASP A 68 -12.75 -18.47 11.61
C ASP A 68 -11.74 -17.38 11.25
N ALA A 69 -11.27 -17.28 10.00
CA ALA A 69 -10.35 -16.23 9.56
C ALA A 69 -11.00 -14.83 9.46
N GLY A 70 -12.30 -14.72 9.69
CA GLY A 70 -13.06 -13.48 9.54
C GLY A 70 -13.08 -12.60 10.79
N SER A 71 -13.22 -11.29 10.60
CA SER A 71 -13.45 -10.32 11.69
C SER A 71 -14.33 -9.16 11.22
N PHE A 72 -15.04 -8.53 12.15
CA PHE A 72 -15.61 -7.20 11.94
C PHE A 72 -14.72 -6.15 12.60
N ILE A 73 -14.25 -5.17 11.82
CA ILE A 73 -13.42 -4.07 12.30
C ILE A 73 -14.01 -2.72 11.90
N ARG A 74 -13.65 -1.68 12.64
CA ARG A 74 -14.03 -0.30 12.30
C ARG A 74 -13.05 0.29 11.28
N PRO A 75 -13.52 1.16 10.38
CA PRO A 75 -12.63 2.06 9.66
C PRO A 75 -11.75 2.81 10.66
N SER A 76 -10.44 2.74 10.48
CA SER A 76 -9.47 3.39 11.38
C SER A 76 -8.21 3.75 10.62
N ALA A 77 -7.45 4.71 11.15
CA ALA A 77 -6.17 5.13 10.58
C ALA A 77 -5.09 4.02 10.61
N HIS A 78 -5.30 2.95 11.39
CA HIS A 78 -4.40 1.80 11.43
C HIS A 78 -4.57 0.87 10.23
N LEU A 79 -5.63 1.05 9.43
CA LEU A 79 -5.83 0.32 8.18
C LEU A 79 -5.19 1.08 7.04
N SER A 80 -4.21 0.46 6.40
CA SER A 80 -3.60 0.98 5.20
C SER A 80 -3.98 0.10 4.01
N PHE A 81 -4.50 0.73 2.96
CA PHE A 81 -5.01 0.08 1.75
C PHE A 81 -3.97 0.10 0.62
N GLY A 82 -2.72 0.45 0.95
CA GLY A 82 -1.69 0.75 -0.03
C GLY A 82 -2.01 1.99 -0.86
N ARG A 83 -1.23 2.22 -1.91
CA ARG A 83 -1.40 3.36 -2.82
C ARG A 83 -1.29 2.93 -4.28
N SER A 84 -1.68 3.82 -5.20
CA SER A 84 -1.54 3.55 -6.63
C SER A 84 -0.07 3.63 -7.07
N PHE A 85 0.25 2.99 -8.19
CA PHE A 85 1.59 3.03 -8.76
C PHE A 85 2.09 4.47 -8.96
N LEU A 86 1.30 5.33 -9.60
CA LEU A 86 1.66 6.72 -9.83
C LEU A 86 1.79 7.51 -8.53
N THR A 87 0.96 7.20 -7.53
CA THR A 87 1.08 7.83 -6.20
C THR A 87 2.42 7.47 -5.56
N ALA A 88 2.80 6.18 -5.55
CA ALA A 88 4.08 5.72 -5.04
C ALA A 88 5.26 6.29 -5.83
N LEU A 89 5.15 6.31 -7.16
CA LEU A 89 6.16 6.85 -8.04
C LEU A 89 6.39 8.34 -7.80
N THR A 90 5.31 9.12 -7.71
CA THR A 90 5.39 10.56 -7.45
C THR A 90 6.00 10.84 -6.08
N MET A 91 5.56 10.12 -5.04
CA MET A 91 6.11 10.30 -3.69
C MET A 91 7.61 9.96 -3.63
N LYS A 92 8.03 8.87 -4.27
CA LYS A 92 9.43 8.40 -4.22
C LYS A 92 10.38 9.22 -5.09
N TYR A 93 9.94 9.67 -6.25
CA TYR A 93 10.82 10.29 -7.25
C TYR A 93 10.63 11.80 -7.43
N VAL A 94 9.46 12.35 -7.08
CA VAL A 94 9.14 13.78 -7.21
C VAL A 94 9.15 14.48 -5.84
N GLU A 95 8.47 13.92 -4.84
CA GLU A 95 8.38 14.54 -3.50
C GLU A 95 9.66 14.36 -2.66
N ALA A 96 10.48 13.37 -2.98
CA ALA A 96 11.81 13.17 -2.38
C ALA A 96 12.82 14.30 -2.70
N GLU A 97 12.43 15.33 -3.46
CA GLU A 97 13.19 16.58 -3.62
C GLU A 97 13.19 17.49 -2.36
N HIS A 98 12.34 17.27 -1.35
CA HIS A 98 12.26 18.14 -0.16
C HIS A 98 12.80 17.56 1.16
N GLY A 99 13.74 16.62 1.08
CA GLY A 99 14.62 16.31 2.19
C GLY A 99 14.25 15.07 2.98
N SER A 100 15.00 14.00 2.73
CA SER A 100 15.55 13.27 3.85
C SER A 100 17.06 13.28 3.69
N ASP A 101 17.70 13.73 4.75
CA ASP A 101 19.13 13.73 5.03
C ASP A 101 19.67 12.30 5.19
N THR A 102 19.22 11.37 4.34
CA THR A 102 19.73 10.01 4.32
C THR A 102 21.04 10.04 3.57
N LEU A 103 22.11 10.29 4.31
CA LEU A 103 23.40 9.64 4.06
C LEU A 103 23.09 8.18 3.72
N GLU A 104 23.23 7.81 2.43
CA GLU A 104 23.13 6.42 2.01
C GLU A 104 24.31 5.66 2.64
N ARG A 105 24.04 5.00 3.76
CA ARG A 105 25.06 4.31 4.55
C ARG A 105 25.42 2.98 3.90
N VAL A 106 26.44 2.97 3.05
CA VAL A 106 26.92 1.75 2.39
C VAL A 106 27.89 1.00 3.31
N VAL A 107 27.48 -0.16 3.83
CA VAL A 107 28.39 -1.04 4.58
C VAL A 107 29.24 -1.84 3.59
N LEU A 108 30.51 -1.46 3.44
CA LEU A 108 31.49 -2.17 2.62
C LEU A 108 32.51 -2.88 3.52
N GLY A 109 32.44 -4.21 3.57
CA GLY A 109 33.48 -5.06 4.16
C GLY A 109 32.98 -6.15 5.11
N SER A 110 33.74 -7.24 5.21
CA SER A 110 33.48 -8.40 6.07
C SER A 110 33.74 -8.16 7.56
N SER A 111 34.28 -6.99 7.90
CA SER A 111 34.45 -6.52 9.27
C SER A 111 33.37 -5.48 9.50
N ASN A 112 32.65 -5.55 10.62
CA ASN A 112 31.48 -4.70 10.96
C ASN A 112 31.78 -3.17 11.08
N GLY A 113 32.75 -2.64 10.33
CA GLY A 113 32.97 -1.21 10.15
C GLY A 113 31.90 -0.63 9.23
N THR A 114 31.08 0.26 9.79
CA THR A 114 30.13 1.05 9.02
C THR A 114 30.88 2.24 8.44
N ILE A 115 31.15 2.25 7.14
CA ILE A 115 31.68 3.43 6.46
C ILE A 115 30.50 4.30 6.07
N GLU A 116 30.44 5.50 6.64
CA GLU A 116 29.46 6.51 6.29
C GLU A 116 29.98 7.24 5.05
N VAL A 117 29.30 7.06 3.91
CA VAL A 117 29.67 7.69 2.64
C VAL A 117 28.66 8.79 2.35
N GLU A 118 29.13 10.03 2.27
CA GLU A 118 28.33 11.14 1.76
C GLU A 118 28.32 11.08 0.23
N ALA A 119 27.14 10.84 -0.36
CA ALA A 119 27.00 10.75 -1.81
C ALA A 119 26.98 12.15 -2.45
N VAL A 120 28.16 12.69 -2.76
CA VAL A 120 28.30 14.01 -3.39
C VAL A 120 27.88 13.93 -4.87
N GLY A 121 26.88 14.72 -5.28
CA GLY A 121 26.40 14.80 -6.66
C GLY A 121 25.12 14.01 -6.97
N LEU A 122 24.50 13.38 -5.96
CA LEU A 122 23.19 12.74 -6.08
C LEU A 122 22.08 13.73 -6.47
N ASP A 123 22.28 15.04 -6.25
CA ASP A 123 21.31 16.08 -6.61
C ASP A 123 20.98 16.13 -8.10
N LYS A 124 21.97 15.88 -8.96
CA LYS A 124 21.76 15.81 -10.42
C LYS A 124 21.01 14.54 -10.81
N VAL A 125 21.24 13.45 -10.07
CA VAL A 125 20.52 12.19 -10.27
C VAL A 125 19.07 12.36 -9.81
N ARG A 126 18.83 12.93 -8.63
CA ARG A 126 17.50 13.23 -8.07
C ARG A 126 16.68 14.15 -8.98
N ARG A 127 17.28 15.24 -9.48
CA ARG A 127 16.63 16.13 -10.47
C ARG A 127 16.29 15.44 -11.80
N ASN A 128 17.14 14.52 -12.25
CA ASN A 128 16.85 13.73 -13.45
C ASN A 128 15.75 12.69 -13.20
N LEU A 129 15.74 12.07 -12.02
CA LEU A 129 14.76 11.08 -11.62
C LEU A 129 13.36 11.69 -11.37
N GLY A 130 13.28 12.98 -11.01
CA GLY A 130 12.02 13.73 -10.93
C GLY A 130 11.35 13.96 -12.30
N ASN A 131 12.06 13.74 -13.41
CA ASN A 131 11.47 13.74 -14.74
C ASN A 131 10.96 12.34 -15.10
N LEU A 132 9.74 12.05 -14.66
CA LEU A 132 9.06 10.76 -14.85
C LEU A 132 8.97 10.33 -16.33
N GLY A 133 9.00 11.29 -17.26
CA GLY A 133 8.96 11.03 -18.70
C GLY A 133 10.24 10.46 -19.32
N ARG A 134 11.35 10.42 -18.57
CA ARG A 134 12.64 9.86 -19.01
C ARG A 134 13.06 8.62 -18.23
N LEU A 135 12.27 8.20 -17.24
CA LEU A 135 12.56 7.02 -16.44
C LEU A 135 12.39 5.76 -17.29
N ARG A 136 13.44 4.94 -17.34
CA ARG A 136 13.44 3.66 -18.06
C ARG A 136 13.21 2.47 -17.12
N GLU A 137 13.52 2.64 -15.85
CA GLU A 137 13.42 1.63 -14.80
C GLU A 137 13.11 2.33 -13.50
N VAL A 138 12.17 1.76 -12.73
CA VAL A 138 11.72 2.30 -11.45
C VAL A 138 11.61 1.17 -10.44
N SER A 139 12.04 1.42 -9.21
CA SER A 139 11.83 0.51 -8.07
C SER A 139 10.90 1.19 -7.09
N LEU A 140 9.80 0.51 -6.75
CA LEU A 140 8.83 0.95 -5.74
C LEU A 140 8.83 0.04 -4.51
N ASP A 141 9.96 -0.62 -4.27
CA ASP A 141 10.19 -1.47 -3.11
C ASP A 141 9.85 -0.70 -1.83
N GLY A 142 9.02 -1.30 -0.97
CA GLY A 142 8.58 -0.71 0.29
C GLY A 142 7.45 0.32 0.19
N GLU A 143 7.02 0.73 -1.01
CA GLU A 143 6.02 1.80 -1.15
C GLU A 143 4.56 1.35 -0.98
N LEU A 144 4.33 0.05 -0.72
CA LEU A 144 2.99 -0.51 -0.49
C LEU A 144 2.04 -0.23 -1.69
N VAL A 145 2.54 -0.44 -2.90
CA VAL A 145 1.74 -0.31 -4.13
C VAL A 145 0.70 -1.43 -4.15
N ALA A 146 -0.58 -1.07 -4.15
CA ALA A 146 -1.68 -2.04 -4.09
C ALA A 146 -2.55 -2.04 -5.35
N THR A 147 -2.48 -0.99 -6.17
CA THR A 147 -3.33 -0.83 -7.37
C THR A 147 -2.56 -0.19 -8.50
N GLY A 148 -2.89 -0.58 -9.74
CA GLY A 148 -2.52 0.20 -10.93
C GLY A 148 -3.50 1.35 -11.15
N ASP A 149 -3.01 2.46 -11.66
CA ASP A 149 -3.83 3.61 -12.06
C ASP A 149 -4.68 3.32 -13.30
N ALA A 150 -5.54 4.24 -13.72
CA ALA A 150 -6.44 3.99 -14.84
C ALA A 150 -5.67 3.73 -16.14
N LYS A 151 -6.31 2.98 -17.05
CA LYS A 151 -5.69 2.57 -18.31
C LYS A 151 -5.23 3.79 -19.10
N GLY A 152 -3.91 3.96 -19.22
CA GLY A 152 -3.28 5.04 -19.98
C GLY A 152 -2.62 6.12 -19.10
N ASP A 153 -2.96 6.22 -17.81
CA ASP A 153 -2.38 7.21 -16.90
C ASP A 153 -0.88 6.96 -16.67
N ILE A 154 -0.53 5.68 -16.51
CA ILE A 154 0.87 5.23 -16.36
C ILE A 154 1.67 5.60 -17.61
N HIS A 155 1.14 5.32 -18.81
CA HIS A 155 1.80 5.66 -20.07
C HIS A 155 1.88 7.17 -20.32
N ALA A 156 0.89 7.94 -19.87
CA ALA A 156 0.92 9.40 -19.98
C ALA A 156 2.00 10.02 -19.08
N THR A 157 2.22 9.42 -17.90
CA THR A 157 3.20 9.91 -16.92
C THR A 157 4.62 9.38 -17.21
N CYS A 158 4.73 8.14 -17.69
CA CYS A 158 5.97 7.43 -18.00
C CYS A 158 5.94 6.80 -19.40
N PRO A 159 5.99 7.62 -20.47
CA PRO A 159 5.95 7.13 -21.86
C PRO A 159 7.14 6.23 -22.27
N SER A 160 8.22 6.20 -21.50
CA SER A 160 9.41 5.40 -21.76
C SER A 160 9.41 3.99 -21.16
N GLU A 161 8.39 3.61 -20.38
CA GLU A 161 8.25 2.23 -19.85
C GLU A 161 7.97 1.24 -21.00
N THR A 162 9.04 0.75 -21.59
CA THR A 162 9.00 -0.30 -22.60
C THR A 162 8.96 -1.63 -21.86
N SER A 163 7.76 -2.18 -21.69
CA SER A 163 7.47 -3.61 -21.46
C SER A 163 8.53 -4.43 -20.71
N GLY A 164 8.22 -4.78 -19.46
CA GLY A 164 8.73 -6.02 -18.87
C GLY A 164 9.12 -5.91 -17.41
N TYR A 165 8.39 -6.66 -16.58
CA TYR A 165 8.73 -6.98 -15.19
C TYR A 165 8.63 -5.83 -14.18
N LEU A 166 7.42 -5.30 -14.04
CA LEU A 166 6.93 -4.98 -12.69
C LEU A 166 6.69 -6.30 -11.96
N LEU A 167 7.77 -6.91 -11.48
CA LEU A 167 7.69 -7.81 -10.35
C LEU A 167 7.33 -6.93 -9.16
N ALA A 168 6.03 -6.66 -9.00
CA ALA A 168 5.44 -6.44 -7.69
C ALA A 168 5.59 -7.77 -6.93
N LEU A 169 6.82 -8.09 -6.52
CA LEU A 169 7.06 -9.12 -5.53
C LEU A 169 6.44 -8.58 -4.24
N TYR A 170 5.72 -9.50 -3.58
CA TYR A 170 4.90 -9.33 -2.39
C TYR A 170 3.45 -8.88 -2.65
N PHE A 171 2.68 -9.80 -3.25
CA PHE A 171 1.29 -10.05 -2.85
C PHE A 171 1.23 -11.23 -1.88
#